data_AF-A0AB39KLI3-F1
#
_entry.id   AF-A0AB39KLI3-F1
#
_cell.length_a   1.000
_cell.length_b   1.000
_cell.length_c   1.000
_cell.angle_alpha   90.00
_cell.angle_beta   90.00
_cell.angle_gamma   90.00
#
_symmetry.space_group_name_H-M   'P 1'
#
loop_
_entity.id
_entity.type
_entity.pdbx_description
1 polymer ?
#
loop_
_entity_poly.entity_id
_entity_poly.type
_entity_poly.pdbx_seq_one_letter_code
_entity_poly.pdbx_strand_id
1 'polypeptide(L)'
;MTQFTHANPIYFNHYHNEIKVKSWKQIRDHNIVKQDLDFSCGAASIATLLNGYYNHKVTEEEVLKIMDKGDLMASFDDMQKALNKLGVVFQKVC
;
A
#
# COMPACT_ATOMS: atom_id res chain seq x y z
N MET A 1 60.44 17.48 -15.27
CA MET A 1 59.26 18.09 -14.62
C MET A 1 58.38 18.68 -15.70
N THR A 2 57.47 17.89 -16.27
CA THR A 2 56.47 18.36 -17.23
C THR A 2 55.10 18.11 -16.59
N GLN A 3 54.48 19.20 -16.15
CA GLN A 3 53.16 19.18 -15.53
C GLN A 3 52.12 18.86 -16.60
N PHE A 4 51.37 17.78 -16.40
CA PHE A 4 50.19 17.48 -17.20
C PHE A 4 49.03 18.36 -16.69
N THR A 5 48.85 19.53 -17.30
CA THR A 5 47.66 20.37 -17.08
C THR A 5 46.63 20.07 -18.18
N HIS A 6 45.80 19.06 -17.95
CA HIS A 6 44.53 18.92 -18.68
C HIS A 6 43.41 18.69 -17.67
N ALA A 7 43.03 19.79 -17.01
CA ALA A 7 41.77 19.84 -16.30
C ALA A 7 40.66 19.91 -17.36
N ASN A 8 40.13 18.76 -17.76
CA ASN A 8 38.86 18.72 -18.49
C ASN A 8 37.80 19.35 -17.57
N PRO A 9 37.12 20.43 -17.98
CA PRO A 9 36.02 20.96 -17.19
C PRO A 9 34.91 19.90 -17.17
N ILE A 10 34.62 19.37 -15.98
CA ILE A 10 33.46 18.51 -15.78
C ILE A 10 32.22 19.37 -16.00
N TYR A 11 31.54 19.12 -17.11
CA TYR A 11 30.25 19.74 -17.43
C TYR A 11 29.20 19.11 -16.52
N PHE A 12 28.94 19.72 -15.35
CA PHE A 12 27.81 19.34 -14.51
C PHE A 12 26.53 19.74 -15.24
N ASN A 13 25.83 18.75 -15.79
CA ASN A 13 24.52 18.95 -16.41
C ASN A 13 23.57 19.62 -15.39
N HIS A 14 23.05 20.79 -15.76
CA HIS A 14 22.12 21.62 -14.98
C HIS A 14 20.69 21.03 -14.95
N TYR A 15 20.56 19.70 -15.07
CA TYR A 15 19.32 18.94 -14.98
C TYR A 15 19.07 18.38 -13.56
N HIS A 16 19.67 19.00 -12.54
CA HIS A 16 19.52 18.54 -11.15
C HIS A 16 18.15 18.85 -10.55
N ASN A 17 17.37 19.73 -11.18
CA ASN A 17 16.02 20.04 -10.77
C ASN A 17 15.03 19.50 -11.82
N GLU A 18 14.11 18.64 -11.36
CA GLU A 18 12.79 18.35 -11.93
C GLU A 18 12.52 17.01 -12.63
N ILE A 19 13.43 16.03 -12.63
CA ILE A 19 13.00 14.66 -12.95
C ILE A 19 12.26 14.08 -11.73
N LYS A 20 10.93 14.12 -11.77
CA LYS A 20 10.06 13.49 -10.74
C LYS A 20 10.12 11.96 -10.87
N VAL A 21 11.16 11.36 -10.30
CA VAL A 21 11.30 9.90 -10.23
C VAL A 21 10.52 9.38 -9.01
N LYS A 22 9.64 8.40 -9.23
CA LYS A 22 9.05 7.63 -8.13
C LYS A 22 10.03 6.54 -7.70
N SER A 23 10.26 6.41 -6.39
CA SER A 23 10.97 5.27 -5.83
C SER A 23 10.18 3.98 -6.05
N TRP A 24 10.89 2.84 -6.06
CA TRP A 24 10.24 1.52 -6.13
C TRP A 24 9.19 1.33 -5.03
N LYS A 25 9.44 1.83 -3.81
CA LYS A 25 8.47 1.77 -2.70
C LYS A 25 7.19 2.54 -3.01
N GLN A 26 7.30 3.73 -3.59
CA GLN A 26 6.13 4.53 -4.00
C GLN A 26 5.33 3.86 -5.11
N ILE A 27 5.98 3.11 -6.00
CA ILE A 27 5.31 2.37 -7.06
C ILE A 27 4.61 1.14 -6.48
N ARG A 28 5.29 0.38 -5.62
CA ARG A 28 4.74 -0.81 -4.95
C ARG A 28 3.55 -0.46 -4.05
N ASP A 29 3.65 0.61 -3.27
CA ASP A 29 2.64 1.03 -2.30
C ASP A 29 1.50 1.84 -2.96
N HIS A 30 1.56 2.05 -4.27
CA HIS A 30 0.55 2.80 -5.00
C HIS A 30 -0.81 2.08 -4.93
N ASN A 31 -1.84 2.79 -4.46
CA ASN A 31 -3.20 2.26 -4.24
C ASN A 31 -3.27 1.07 -3.25
N ILE A 32 -2.28 0.91 -2.37
CA ILE A 32 -2.28 -0.10 -1.31
C ILE A 32 -2.58 0.57 0.04
N VAL A 33 -3.53 0.00 0.79
CA VAL A 33 -3.71 0.33 2.21
C VAL A 33 -2.66 -0.45 2.99
N LYS A 34 -1.66 0.25 3.54
CA LYS A 34 -0.59 -0.37 4.31
C LYS A 34 -1.09 -0.79 5.69
N GLN A 35 -0.77 -2.02 6.08
CA GLN A 35 -0.97 -2.55 7.42
C GLN A 35 -0.14 -1.80 8.47
N ASP A 36 -0.76 -1.40 9.57
CA ASP A 36 -0.12 -0.77 10.73
C ASP A 36 0.02 -1.71 11.94
N LEU A 37 -0.87 -2.71 12.07
CA LEU A 37 -0.87 -3.68 13.19
C LEU A 37 -0.48 -5.09 12.73
N ASP A 38 0.34 -5.82 13.49
CA ASP A 38 0.85 -7.15 13.08
C ASP A 38 -0.26 -8.19 12.78
N PHE A 39 -1.43 -8.03 13.39
CA PHE A 39 -2.56 -8.97 13.31
C PHE A 39 -3.69 -8.53 12.35
N SER A 40 -3.59 -7.37 11.70
CA SER A 40 -4.67 -6.78 10.89
C SER A 40 -4.51 -7.02 9.38
N CYS A 41 -3.62 -7.94 8.96
CA CYS A 41 -3.33 -8.19 7.54
C CYS A 41 -4.58 -8.47 6.69
N GLY A 42 -5.57 -9.17 7.24
CA GLY A 42 -6.87 -9.40 6.60
C GLY A 42 -7.67 -8.11 6.39
N ALA A 43 -7.67 -7.21 7.39
CA ALA A 43 -8.36 -5.93 7.31
C ALA A 43 -7.70 -4.99 6.28
N ALA A 44 -6.36 -4.90 6.27
CA ALA A 44 -5.61 -4.12 5.29
C ALA A 44 -5.82 -4.65 3.85
N SER A 45 -5.88 -5.98 3.70
CA SER A 45 -6.16 -6.63 2.40
C SER A 45 -7.55 -6.30 1.89
N ILE A 46 -8.58 -6.40 2.73
CA ILE A 46 -9.96 -6.02 2.39
C ILE A 46 -10.03 -4.53 2.01
N ALA A 47 -9.44 -3.65 2.81
CA ALA A 47 -9.46 -2.20 2.56
C ALA A 47 -8.80 -1.86 1.22
N THR A 48 -7.67 -2.50 0.90
CA THR A 48 -6.99 -2.36 -0.40
C THR A 48 -7.90 -2.77 -1.56
N LEU A 49 -8.55 -3.94 -1.47
CA LEU A 49 -9.44 -4.42 -2.53
C LEU A 49 -10.65 -3.52 -2.73
N LEU A 50 -11.31 -3.13 -1.63
CA LEU A 50 -12.52 -2.30 -1.68
C LEU A 50 -12.23 -0.90 -2.23
N ASN A 51 -11.12 -0.29 -1.81
CA ASN A 51 -10.72 1.03 -2.30
C ASN A 51 -10.24 0.98 -3.76
N GLY A 52 -9.52 -0.07 -4.14
CA GLY A 52 -8.93 -0.20 -5.47
C GLY A 52 -9.91 -0.61 -6.56
N TYR A 53 -10.86 -1.51 -6.25
CA TYR A 53 -11.70 -2.14 -7.27
C TYR A 53 -13.20 -1.84 -7.12
N TYR A 54 -13.66 -1.55 -5.91
CA TYR A 54 -15.08 -1.39 -5.62
C TYR A 54 -15.45 0.06 -5.28
N ASN A 55 -14.52 1.00 -5.48
CA ASN A 55 -14.73 2.44 -5.33
C ASN A 55 -15.23 2.85 -3.92
N HIS A 56 -14.89 2.04 -2.91
CA HIS A 56 -15.09 2.38 -1.51
C HIS A 56 -13.95 3.28 -0.99
N LYS A 57 -14.14 3.83 0.21
CA LYS A 57 -13.12 4.57 0.95
C LYS A 57 -13.14 4.10 2.40
N VAL A 58 -12.53 2.96 2.66
CA VAL A 58 -12.42 2.35 3.98
C VAL A 58 -10.96 2.27 4.42
N THR A 59 -10.71 2.43 5.71
CA THR A 59 -9.40 2.30 6.34
C THR A 59 -9.21 0.89 6.92
N GLU A 60 -7.96 0.52 7.21
CA GLU A 60 -7.65 -0.71 7.94
C GLU A 60 -8.38 -0.76 9.28
N GLU A 61 -8.37 0.34 10.04
CA GLU A 61 -8.99 0.43 11.36
C GLU A 61 -10.51 0.24 11.30
N GLU A 62 -11.19 0.83 10.32
CA GLU A 62 -12.63 0.64 10.13
C GLU A 62 -12.96 -0.82 9.83
N VAL A 63 -12.22 -1.46 8.92
CA VAL A 63 -12.43 -2.86 8.58
C VAL A 63 -12.15 -3.75 9.80
N LEU A 64 -11.08 -3.47 10.54
CA LEU A 64 -10.70 -4.22 11.73
C LEU A 64 -11.79 -4.13 12.82
N LYS A 65 -12.37 -2.95 13.03
CA LYS A 65 -13.51 -2.76 13.96
C LYS A 65 -14.74 -3.55 13.52
N ILE A 66 -15.02 -3.60 12.22
CA ILE A 66 -16.17 -4.33 11.67
C ILE A 66 -16.03 -5.85 11.84
N MET A 67 -14.78 -6.35 11.76
CA MET A 67 -14.44 -7.76 11.96
C MET A 67 -14.64 -8.22 13.41
N ASP A 68 -14.69 -7.29 14.38
CA ASP A 68 -15.21 -7.50 15.75
C ASP A 68 -14.66 -8.75 16.45
N LYS A 69 -13.32 -8.87 16.48
CA LYS A 69 -12.60 -9.96 17.16
C LYS A 69 -11.63 -9.37 18.17
N GLY A 70 -11.89 -9.64 19.45
CA GLY A 70 -11.02 -9.24 20.57
C GLY A 70 -9.75 -10.10 20.70
N ASP A 71 -9.67 -11.18 19.93
CA ASP A 71 -8.68 -12.25 19.99
C ASP A 71 -7.66 -12.21 18.82
N LEU A 72 -7.61 -11.09 18.08
CA LEU A 72 -6.61 -10.75 17.05
C LEU A 72 -6.50 -11.73 15.85
N MET A 73 -7.13 -12.91 15.90
CA MET A 73 -7.11 -13.92 14.84
C MET A 73 -8.46 -13.96 14.12
N ALA A 74 -8.50 -13.37 12.93
CA ALA A 74 -9.69 -13.43 12.08
C ALA A 74 -9.62 -14.60 11.09
N SER A 75 -10.72 -15.34 10.97
CA SER A 75 -10.89 -16.38 9.96
C SER A 75 -11.45 -15.82 8.65
N PHE A 76 -11.42 -16.63 7.57
CA PHE A 76 -12.13 -16.30 6.33
C PHE A 76 -13.64 -16.10 6.52
N ASP A 77 -14.24 -16.78 7.51
CA ASP A 77 -15.65 -16.59 7.86
C ASP A 77 -15.91 -15.21 8.48
N ASP A 78 -15.01 -14.75 9.34
CA ASP A 78 -15.10 -13.43 9.95
C ASP A 78 -14.95 -12.34 8.90
N MET A 79 -14.03 -12.51 7.94
CA MET A 79 -13.88 -11.60 6.80
C MET A 79 -15.14 -11.53 5.93
N GLN A 80 -15.77 -12.67 5.63
CA GLN A 80 -17.02 -12.70 4.85
C GLN A 80 -18.15 -11.96 5.57
N LYS A 81 -18.29 -12.16 6.88
CA LYS A 81 -19.28 -11.44 7.71
C LYS A 81 -19.02 -9.93 7.71
N ALA A 82 -17.77 -9.51 7.81
CA ALA A 82 -17.39 -8.10 7.75
C ALA A 82 -17.72 -7.46 6.39
N LEU A 83 -17.44 -8.17 5.29
CA LEU A 83 -17.77 -7.72 3.94
C LEU A 83 -19.28 -7.57 3.71
N ASN A 84 -20.08 -8.50 4.24
CA ASN A 84 -21.54 -8.39 4.18
C ASN A 84 -22.05 -7.13 4.91
N LYS A 85 -21.45 -6.76 6.05
CA LYS A 85 -21.77 -5.51 6.77
C LYS A 85 -21.41 -4.26 5.95
N LEU A 86 -20.40 -4.35 5.09
CA LEU A 86 -19.98 -3.29 4.17
C LEU A 86 -20.84 -3.22 2.88
N GLY A 87 -21.86 -4.07 2.75
CA GLY A 87 -22.72 -4.13 1.57
C GLY A 87 -22.10 -4.88 0.38
N VAL A 88 -21.04 -5.66 0.61
CA VAL A 88 -20.34 -6.39 -0.45
C VAL A 88 -20.51 -7.89 -0.24
N VAL A 89 -21.07 -8.58 -1.23
CA VAL A 89 -21.29 -10.03 -1.17
C VAL A 89 -20.08 -10.74 -1.79
N PHE A 90 -19.28 -11.40 -0.95
CA PHE A 90 -18.22 -12.31 -1.39
C PHE A 90 -18.62 -13.74 -1.12
N GLN A 91 -18.59 -14.59 -2.15
CA GLN A 91 -18.85 -16.02 -2.00
C GLN A 91 -17.55 -16.71 -1.58
N LYS A 92 -17.59 -17.49 -0.51
CA LYS A 92 -16.53 -18.47 -0.27
C LYS A 92 -16.59 -19.50 -1.38
N VAL A 93 -15.52 -19.60 -2.16
CA VAL A 93 -15.28 -20.76 -3.01
C VAL A 93 -14.68 -21.80 -2.09
N CYS A 94 -15.52 -22.75 -1.67
CA CYS A 94 -15.13 -23.90 -0.87
C CYS A 94 -14.13 -24.77 -1.64
#